data_AF-D6Y052-F1
#
_entry.id   AF-D6Y052-F1
#
_cell.length_a   1.000
_cell.length_b   1.000
_cell.length_c   1.000
_cell.angle_alpha   90.00
_cell.angle_beta   90.00
_cell.angle_gamma   90.00
#
_symmetry.space_group_name_H-M   'P 1'
#
loop_
_entity.id
_entity.type
_entity.pdbx_description
1 polymer ?
#
loop_
_entity_poly.entity_id
_entity_poly.type
_entity_poly.pdbx_seq_one_letter_code
_entity_poly.pdbx_strand_id
1 'polypeptide(L)'
;MADYARHDIMFKEAFGDPVLASALLEEVLPDSLLTRIVPDSLTPKKDTFITEDRGNPRTLIIPILIAQDRRRWSRSTTLMADFFSHYSQSLRDDCEPFTPNFRYLLYDIQEQDAADMIRHTLLKITIELMALVFEEDEAKLEARMTELLTMSEIGEISDSYAEQVLRLLEYIMRGNRHFDEAMFESIRQNVTTEDHEGSEMIMNFAEQLEQRGIKKGLEQGMEKGMEKGQHQRDLAFFLKLTRRGESKEAIVDLLDLDDASFEALQAEVNENGDIR
;
A
#
# COMPACT_ATOMS: atom_id res chain seq x y z
N MET A 1 10.15 -6.87 -2.33
CA MET A 1 9.84 -6.79 -0.88
C MET A 1 8.98 -5.58 -0.53
N ALA A 2 9.20 -4.39 -1.11
CA ALA A 2 8.37 -3.21 -0.85
C ALA A 2 6.91 -3.31 -1.31
N ASP A 3 6.60 -4.09 -2.36
CA ASP A 3 5.21 -4.25 -2.85
C ASP A 3 4.35 -5.13 -1.94
N TYR A 4 4.90 -6.22 -1.40
CA TYR A 4 4.18 -7.11 -0.49
C TYR A 4 3.79 -6.41 0.83
N ALA A 5 4.66 -5.57 1.38
CA ALA A 5 4.36 -4.81 2.58
C ALA A 5 3.23 -3.79 2.36
N ARG A 6 3.19 -3.15 1.18
CA ARG A 6 2.14 -2.19 0.82
C ARG A 6 0.79 -2.86 0.59
N HIS A 7 0.79 -4.01 -0.10
CA HIS A 7 -0.40 -4.83 -0.27
C HIS A 7 -0.98 -5.27 1.08
N ASP A 8 -0.16 -5.80 1.99
CA ASP A 8 -0.61 -6.23 3.32
C ASP A 8 -1.17 -5.07 4.16
N ILE A 9 -0.56 -3.88 4.09
CA ILE A 9 -1.07 -2.68 4.78
C ILE A 9 -2.45 -2.29 4.23
N MET A 10 -2.62 -2.20 2.91
CA MET A 10 -3.89 -1.80 2.31
C MET A 10 -5.03 -2.75 2.66
N PHE A 11 -4.77 -4.06 2.68
CA PHE A 11 -5.79 -5.05 3.07
C PHE A 11 -6.17 -4.92 4.54
N LYS A 12 -5.17 -4.72 5.42
CA LYS A 12 -5.41 -4.54 6.85
C LYS A 12 -6.16 -3.25 7.16
N GLU A 13 -5.87 -2.18 6.43
CA GLU A 13 -6.60 -0.91 6.57
C GLU A 13 -8.04 -1.05 6.07
N ALA A 14 -8.24 -1.57 4.85
CA ALA A 14 -9.56 -1.70 4.25
C ALA A 14 -10.45 -2.70 5.02
N PHE A 15 -10.00 -3.94 5.22
CA PHE A 15 -10.82 -4.99 5.83
C PHE A 15 -10.65 -5.10 7.35
N GLY A 16 -9.81 -4.26 7.95
CA GLY A 16 -9.79 -4.03 9.39
C GLY A 16 -10.89 -3.07 9.86
N ASP A 17 -11.45 -2.29 8.94
CA ASP A 17 -12.60 -1.42 9.18
C ASP A 17 -13.88 -2.26 9.34
N PRO A 18 -14.62 -2.14 10.46
CA PRO A 18 -15.82 -2.94 10.70
C PRO A 18 -16.93 -2.75 9.66
N VAL A 19 -17.06 -1.57 9.05
CA VAL A 19 -18.10 -1.29 8.04
C VAL A 19 -17.77 -2.04 6.75
N LEU A 20 -16.54 -1.92 6.27
CA LEU A 20 -16.08 -2.66 5.09
C LEU A 20 -16.06 -4.18 5.33
N ALA A 21 -15.64 -4.62 6.52
CA ALA A 21 -15.67 -6.03 6.88
C ALA A 21 -17.11 -6.57 6.92
N SER A 22 -18.04 -5.83 7.53
CA SER A 22 -19.47 -6.18 7.56
C SER A 22 -20.04 -6.31 6.16
N ALA A 23 -19.82 -5.30 5.31
CA ALA A 23 -20.23 -5.32 3.91
C ALA A 23 -19.63 -6.52 3.16
N LEU A 24 -18.35 -6.83 3.35
CA LEU A 24 -17.73 -7.98 2.69
C LEU A 24 -18.37 -9.29 3.15
N LEU A 25 -18.69 -9.44 4.43
CA LEU A 25 -19.35 -10.64 4.93
C LEU A 25 -20.74 -10.82 4.32
N GLU A 26 -21.48 -9.75 4.07
CA GLU A 26 -22.77 -9.81 3.35
C GLU A 26 -22.63 -10.33 1.92
N GLU A 27 -21.50 -10.04 1.26
CA GLU A 27 -21.23 -10.52 -0.09
C GLU A 27 -20.69 -11.96 -0.12
N VAL A 28 -19.89 -12.36 0.89
CA VAL A 28 -19.16 -13.63 0.88
C VAL A 28 -19.92 -14.77 1.56
N LEU A 29 -20.72 -14.48 2.58
CA LEU A 29 -21.36 -15.53 3.38
C LEU A 29 -22.64 -16.04 2.71
N PRO A 30 -22.88 -17.38 2.72
CA PRO A 30 -24.16 -17.92 2.29
C PRO A 30 -25.34 -17.39 3.13
N ASP A 31 -26.51 -17.20 2.51
CA ASP A 31 -27.75 -16.74 3.17
C ASP A 31 -28.08 -17.50 4.47
N SER A 32 -27.82 -18.80 4.46
CA SER A 32 -28.03 -19.67 5.63
C SER A 32 -27.21 -19.29 6.87
N LEU A 33 -26.08 -18.60 6.68
CA LEU A 33 -25.23 -18.04 7.73
C LEU A 33 -25.55 -16.57 7.99
N LEU A 34 -25.85 -15.78 6.96
CA LEU A 34 -26.25 -14.37 7.11
C LEU A 34 -27.46 -14.22 8.04
N THR A 35 -28.44 -15.13 7.94
CA THR A 35 -29.61 -15.17 8.83
C THR A 35 -29.30 -15.51 10.30
N ARG A 36 -28.05 -15.91 10.62
CA ARG A 36 -27.62 -16.36 11.94
C ARG A 36 -26.56 -15.45 12.57
N ILE A 37 -26.10 -14.44 11.86
CA ILE A 37 -25.11 -13.47 12.33
C ILE A 37 -25.73 -12.07 12.32
N VAL A 38 -25.14 -11.18 13.10
CA VAL A 38 -25.47 -9.75 13.06
C VAL A 38 -24.21 -9.05 12.55
N PRO A 39 -24.10 -8.72 11.25
CA PRO A 39 -22.90 -8.15 10.65
C PRO A 39 -22.42 -6.86 11.36
N ASP A 40 -23.35 -6.01 11.80
CA ASP A 40 -22.99 -4.77 12.50
C ASP A 40 -22.48 -4.96 13.94
N SER A 41 -22.47 -6.20 14.44
CA SER A 41 -21.96 -6.54 15.77
C SER A 41 -20.50 -7.04 15.75
N LEU A 42 -19.84 -6.97 14.60
CA LEU A 42 -18.46 -7.44 14.44
C LEU A 42 -17.52 -6.67 15.35
N THR A 43 -16.69 -7.43 16.08
CA THR A 43 -15.63 -6.90 16.93
C THR A 43 -14.29 -7.47 16.49
N PRO A 44 -13.37 -6.63 15.99
CA PRO A 44 -12.04 -7.09 15.62
C PRO A 44 -11.34 -7.74 16.82
N LYS A 45 -10.89 -8.98 16.66
CA LYS A 45 -10.10 -9.68 17.67
C LYS A 45 -8.70 -9.94 17.13
N LYS A 46 -7.71 -9.34 17.77
CA LYS A 46 -6.30 -9.53 17.46
C LYS A 46 -5.70 -10.57 18.39
N ASP A 47 -4.85 -11.44 17.85
CA ASP A 47 -4.00 -12.37 18.61
C ASP A 47 -4.74 -13.19 19.68
N THR A 48 -5.95 -13.67 19.35
CA THR A 48 -6.72 -14.52 20.25
C THR A 48 -6.24 -15.97 20.22
N PHE A 49 -5.99 -16.51 21.42
CA PHE A 49 -5.66 -17.91 21.61
C PHE A 49 -6.87 -18.67 22.15
N ILE A 50 -7.04 -19.92 21.73
CA ILE A 50 -8.01 -20.82 22.32
C ILE A 50 -7.47 -21.25 23.69
N THR A 51 -8.00 -20.66 24.77
CA THR A 51 -7.64 -21.06 26.13
C THR A 51 -8.42 -22.31 26.55
N GLU A 52 -7.84 -23.11 27.45
CA GLU A 52 -8.41 -24.36 27.98
C GLU A 52 -9.56 -24.16 28.97
N ASP A 53 -10.24 -23.01 28.96
CA ASP A 53 -11.37 -22.80 29.86
C ASP A 53 -12.54 -23.73 29.49
N ARG A 54 -12.67 -24.83 30.25
CA ARG A 54 -13.58 -25.95 29.99
C ARG A 54 -15.06 -25.56 30.13
N GLY A 55 -15.37 -24.35 30.58
CA GLY A 55 -16.74 -23.86 30.77
C GLY A 55 -17.31 -23.01 29.61
N ASN A 56 -16.48 -22.52 28.68
CA ASN A 56 -16.95 -21.64 27.62
C ASN A 56 -17.26 -22.41 26.32
N PRO A 57 -18.41 -22.13 25.65
CA PRO A 57 -18.70 -22.71 24.35
C PRO A 57 -17.62 -22.33 23.34
N ARG A 58 -17.16 -23.31 22.56
CA ARG A 58 -16.13 -23.10 21.53
C ARG A 58 -16.70 -22.22 20.41
N THR A 59 -15.92 -21.23 19.98
CA THR A 59 -16.27 -20.36 18.86
C THR A 59 -16.13 -21.12 17.54
N LEU A 60 -17.16 -21.06 16.71
CA LEU A 60 -17.09 -21.56 15.33
C LEU A 60 -16.23 -20.61 14.50
N ILE A 61 -15.39 -21.17 13.62
CA ILE A 61 -14.50 -20.41 12.75
C ILE A 61 -14.98 -20.61 11.31
N ILE A 62 -15.19 -19.50 10.59
CA ILE A 62 -15.42 -19.48 9.15
C ILE A 62 -14.18 -18.85 8.51
N PRO A 63 -13.30 -19.64 7.87
CA PRO A 63 -12.15 -19.09 7.20
C PRO A 63 -12.56 -18.46 5.87
N ILE A 64 -12.14 -17.22 5.66
CA ILE A 64 -12.38 -16.45 4.43
C ILE A 64 -11.01 -16.05 3.88
N LEU A 65 -10.77 -16.34 2.61
CA LEU A 65 -9.59 -15.92 1.86
C LEU A 65 -10.00 -14.85 0.87
N ILE A 66 -9.46 -13.64 1.04
CA ILE A 66 -9.56 -12.57 0.05
C ILE A 66 -8.29 -12.64 -0.80
N ALA A 67 -8.45 -12.97 -2.08
CA ALA A 67 -7.35 -13.10 -3.03
C ALA A 67 -7.31 -11.88 -3.96
N GLN A 68 -6.10 -11.41 -4.26
CA GLN A 68 -5.83 -10.41 -5.28
C GLN A 68 -4.53 -10.79 -5.96
N ASP A 69 -4.62 -11.36 -7.15
CA ASP A 69 -3.47 -11.73 -7.97
C ASP A 69 -3.75 -11.34 -9.42
N ARG A 70 -2.76 -11.28 -10.30
CA ARG A 70 -2.97 -10.98 -11.74
C ARG A 70 -3.79 -12.03 -12.46
N ARG A 71 -3.83 -13.25 -11.92
CA ARG A 71 -4.58 -14.37 -12.49
C ARG A 71 -5.71 -14.73 -11.55
N ARG A 72 -6.87 -15.04 -12.14
CA ARG A 72 -7.98 -15.61 -11.40
C ARG A 72 -7.54 -16.83 -10.62
N TRP A 73 -8.05 -16.91 -9.39
CA TRP A 73 -7.84 -18.05 -8.53
C TRP A 73 -8.46 -19.29 -9.18
N SER A 74 -7.63 -20.31 -9.40
CA SER A 74 -8.01 -21.55 -10.08
C SER A 74 -7.86 -22.78 -9.20
N ARG A 75 -7.56 -22.60 -7.90
CA ARG A 75 -7.33 -23.69 -6.96
C ARG A 75 -8.58 -24.03 -6.17
N SER A 76 -8.60 -25.25 -5.63
CA SER A 76 -9.71 -25.73 -4.79
C SER A 76 -9.89 -24.87 -3.54
N THR A 77 -11.11 -24.78 -3.02
CA THR A 77 -11.44 -24.13 -1.73
C THR A 77 -11.31 -25.07 -0.52
N THR A 78 -10.66 -26.23 -0.71
CA THR A 78 -10.37 -27.18 0.37
C THR A 78 -8.86 -27.28 0.55
N LEU A 79 -8.44 -27.30 1.82
CA LEU A 79 -7.03 -27.31 2.18
C LEU A 79 -6.29 -28.50 1.56
N MET A 80 -6.91 -29.69 1.56
CA MET A 80 -6.31 -30.90 0.98
C MET A 80 -6.11 -30.79 -0.55
N ALA A 81 -7.13 -30.38 -1.30
CA ALA A 81 -7.03 -30.35 -2.75
C ALA A 81 -6.23 -29.16 -3.29
N ASP A 82 -6.08 -28.08 -2.51
CA ASP A 82 -5.23 -26.95 -2.86
C ASP A 82 -3.75 -27.22 -2.52
N PHE A 83 -3.43 -27.28 -1.23
CA PHE A 83 -2.05 -27.28 -0.73
C PHE A 83 -1.31 -28.61 -0.94
N PHE A 84 -2.03 -29.71 -1.13
CA PHE A 84 -1.48 -31.05 -1.29
C PHE A 84 -1.71 -31.63 -2.70
N SER A 85 -2.07 -30.77 -3.66
CA SER A 85 -2.32 -31.15 -5.06
C SER A 85 -1.12 -31.85 -5.72
N HIS A 86 0.11 -31.56 -5.30
CA HIS A 86 1.35 -32.14 -5.81
C HIS A 86 1.65 -33.56 -5.32
N TYR A 87 0.93 -34.07 -4.32
CA TYR A 87 1.06 -35.46 -3.88
C TYR A 87 0.17 -36.41 -4.72
N SER A 88 0.53 -37.68 -4.78
CA SER A 88 -0.31 -38.70 -5.43
C SER A 88 -1.65 -38.86 -4.71
N GLN A 89 -2.71 -39.21 -5.45
CA GLN A 89 -4.04 -39.42 -4.87
C GLN A 89 -4.05 -40.45 -3.73
N SER A 90 -3.37 -41.59 -3.89
CA SER A 90 -3.30 -42.63 -2.85
C SER A 90 -2.74 -42.10 -1.52
N LEU A 91 -1.67 -41.30 -1.57
CA LEU A 91 -1.08 -40.70 -0.37
C LEU A 91 -2.01 -39.67 0.28
N ARG A 92 -2.76 -38.90 -0.52
CA ARG A 92 -3.76 -37.97 0.03
C ARG A 92 -4.88 -38.71 0.74
N ASP A 93 -5.35 -39.83 0.19
CA ASP A 93 -6.40 -40.65 0.78
C ASP A 93 -5.91 -41.30 2.09
N ASP A 94 -4.68 -41.84 2.10
CA ASP A 94 -4.05 -42.42 3.31
C ASP A 94 -3.85 -41.38 4.43
N CYS A 95 -3.58 -40.12 4.06
CA CYS A 95 -3.35 -39.03 5.00
C CYS A 95 -4.61 -38.21 5.36
N GLU A 96 -5.75 -38.45 4.70
CA GLU A 96 -7.00 -37.71 4.92
C GLU A 96 -7.41 -37.69 6.41
N PRO A 97 -7.39 -38.82 7.14
CA PRO A 97 -7.84 -38.85 8.54
C PRO A 97 -6.93 -38.05 9.49
N PHE A 98 -5.70 -37.73 9.08
CA PHE A 98 -4.69 -37.06 9.91
C PHE A 98 -4.49 -35.60 9.53
N THR A 99 -5.12 -35.13 8.45
CA THR A 99 -4.96 -33.78 7.92
C THR A 99 -6.22 -32.96 8.18
N PRO A 100 -6.12 -31.79 8.86
CA PRO A 100 -7.27 -30.90 9.02
C PRO A 100 -7.76 -30.36 7.67
N ASN A 101 -8.73 -31.04 7.06
CA ASN A 101 -9.27 -30.66 5.76
C ASN A 101 -10.54 -29.80 5.91
N PHE A 102 -10.36 -28.53 6.26
CA PHE A 102 -11.46 -27.57 6.27
C PHE A 102 -11.62 -26.90 4.90
N ARG A 103 -12.82 -26.36 4.68
CA ARG A 103 -13.15 -25.51 3.53
C ARG A 103 -13.07 -24.04 3.94
N TYR A 104 -12.58 -23.20 3.05
CA TYR A 104 -12.65 -21.75 3.19
C TYR A 104 -13.55 -21.14 2.11
N LEU A 105 -14.12 -19.98 2.43
CA LEU A 105 -14.78 -19.14 1.43
C LEU A 105 -13.72 -18.33 0.72
N LEU A 106 -13.80 -18.25 -0.60
CA LEU A 106 -12.87 -17.49 -1.41
C LEU A 106 -13.60 -16.29 -1.98
N TYR A 107 -12.99 -15.12 -1.85
CA TYR A 107 -13.38 -13.91 -2.55
C TYR A 107 -12.19 -13.47 -3.41
N ASP A 108 -12.29 -13.64 -4.74
CA ASP A 108 -11.25 -13.22 -5.67
C ASP A 108 -11.58 -11.81 -6.20
N ILE A 109 -10.77 -10.82 -5.83
CA ILE A 109 -10.94 -9.41 -6.22
C ILE A 109 -10.90 -9.24 -7.74
N GLN A 110 -10.25 -10.14 -8.49
CA GLN A 110 -10.22 -10.06 -9.95
C GLN A 110 -11.47 -10.63 -10.64
N GLU A 111 -12.42 -11.18 -9.89
CA GLU A 111 -13.67 -11.69 -10.44
C GLU A 111 -14.64 -10.53 -10.74
N GLN A 112 -14.49 -9.92 -11.93
CA GLN A 112 -15.17 -8.68 -12.30
C GLN A 112 -16.71 -8.77 -12.29
N ASP A 113 -17.29 -9.94 -12.55
CA ASP A 113 -18.76 -10.12 -12.58
C ASP A 113 -19.40 -9.95 -11.19
N ALA A 114 -18.61 -10.10 -10.11
CA ALA A 114 -19.10 -9.97 -8.73
C ALA A 114 -19.12 -8.52 -8.24
N ALA A 115 -18.25 -7.65 -8.77
CA ALA A 115 -18.12 -6.27 -8.29
C ALA A 115 -19.36 -5.42 -8.58
N ASP A 116 -19.98 -5.61 -9.74
CA ASP A 116 -21.22 -4.90 -10.13
C ASP A 116 -22.43 -5.27 -9.25
N MET A 117 -22.38 -6.42 -8.58
CA MET A 117 -23.45 -6.91 -7.70
C MET A 117 -23.30 -6.44 -6.25
N ILE A 118 -22.16 -5.85 -5.89
CA ILE A 118 -21.89 -5.35 -4.54
C ILE A 118 -22.82 -4.18 -4.24
N ARG A 119 -23.65 -4.31 -3.20
CA ARG A 119 -24.63 -3.27 -2.83
C ARG A 119 -24.01 -2.10 -2.07
N HIS A 120 -22.97 -2.37 -1.29
CA HIS A 120 -22.36 -1.37 -0.43
C HIS A 120 -21.35 -0.52 -1.21
N THR A 121 -21.68 0.75 -1.46
CA THR A 121 -20.91 1.68 -2.32
C THR A 121 -19.42 1.72 -1.97
N LEU A 122 -19.07 1.90 -0.70
CA LEU A 122 -17.66 1.95 -0.27
C LEU A 122 -16.92 0.63 -0.52
N LEU A 123 -17.60 -0.51 -0.35
CA LEU A 123 -16.99 -1.81 -0.60
C LEU A 123 -16.76 -2.00 -2.10
N LYS A 124 -17.76 -1.65 -2.92
CA LYS A 124 -17.65 -1.67 -4.38
C LYS A 124 -16.43 -0.88 -4.86
N ILE A 125 -16.32 0.38 -4.43
CA ILE A 125 -15.18 1.25 -4.78
C ILE A 125 -13.87 0.64 -4.28
N THR A 126 -13.83 0.10 -3.06
CA THR A 126 -12.63 -0.52 -2.51
C THR A 126 -12.17 -1.72 -3.34
N ILE A 127 -13.08 -2.65 -3.65
CA ILE A 127 -12.77 -3.85 -4.44
C ILE A 127 -12.37 -3.48 -5.87
N GLU A 128 -13.10 -2.56 -6.51
CA GLU A 128 -12.79 -2.16 -7.88
C GLU A 128 -11.44 -1.43 -7.98
N LEU A 129 -11.16 -0.48 -7.08
CA LEU A 129 -9.86 0.19 -7.04
C LEU A 129 -8.72 -0.80 -6.77
N MET A 130 -8.92 -1.75 -5.86
CA MET A 130 -7.97 -2.85 -5.67
C MET A 130 -7.80 -3.67 -6.96
N ALA A 131 -8.88 -4.01 -7.66
CA ALA A 131 -8.80 -4.80 -8.89
C ALA A 131 -7.98 -4.09 -9.99
N LEU A 132 -8.14 -2.77 -10.12
CA LEU A 132 -7.48 -1.94 -11.13
C LEU A 132 -5.95 -1.88 -10.99
N VAL A 133 -5.36 -2.26 -9.86
CA VAL A 133 -3.89 -2.32 -9.72
C VAL A 133 -3.23 -3.26 -10.73
N PHE A 134 -3.96 -4.27 -11.21
CA PHE A 134 -3.50 -5.26 -12.18
C PHE A 134 -4.11 -5.07 -13.56
N GLU A 135 -4.86 -4.00 -13.80
CA GLU A 135 -5.40 -3.71 -15.14
C GLU A 135 -4.27 -3.32 -16.09
N GLU A 136 -4.23 -4.00 -17.23
CA GLU A 136 -3.15 -3.93 -18.22
C GLU A 136 -3.54 -3.08 -19.43
N ASP A 137 -4.84 -2.89 -19.66
CA ASP A 137 -5.37 -2.01 -20.70
C ASP A 137 -5.52 -0.59 -20.14
N GLU A 138 -4.68 0.33 -20.64
CA GLU A 138 -4.62 1.74 -20.20
C GLU A 138 -5.97 2.46 -20.39
N ALA A 139 -6.65 2.21 -21.51
CA ALA A 139 -7.93 2.85 -21.81
C ALA A 139 -9.02 2.33 -20.87
N LYS A 140 -9.00 1.04 -20.56
CA LYS A 140 -9.92 0.44 -19.58
C LYS A 140 -9.65 0.94 -18.17
N LEU A 141 -8.38 1.05 -17.78
CA LEU A 141 -7.97 1.59 -16.47
C LEU A 141 -8.49 3.03 -16.30
N GLU A 142 -8.21 3.90 -17.27
CA GLU A 142 -8.65 5.29 -17.26
C GLU A 142 -10.18 5.42 -17.23
N ALA A 143 -10.87 4.67 -18.10
CA ALA A 143 -12.32 4.69 -18.18
C ALA A 143 -12.98 4.24 -16.87
N ARG A 144 -12.52 3.13 -16.27
CA ARG A 144 -13.10 2.63 -15.02
C ARG A 144 -12.81 3.54 -13.84
N MET A 145 -11.62 4.11 -13.73
CA MET A 145 -11.35 5.09 -12.66
C MET A 145 -12.19 6.35 -12.81
N THR A 146 -12.35 6.85 -14.03
CA THR A 146 -13.23 7.99 -14.31
C THR A 146 -14.66 7.65 -13.91
N GLU A 147 -15.19 6.52 -14.37
CA GLU A 147 -16.54 6.04 -14.01
C GLU A 147 -16.74 5.94 -12.50
N LEU A 148 -15.77 5.36 -11.78
CA LEU A 148 -15.82 5.23 -10.32
C LEU A 148 -15.89 6.60 -9.62
N LEU A 149 -15.16 7.59 -10.14
CA LEU A 149 -15.12 8.93 -9.57
C LEU A 149 -16.31 9.81 -10.02
N THR A 150 -17.01 9.45 -11.08
CA THR A 150 -18.19 10.20 -11.57
C THR A 150 -19.52 9.58 -11.14
N MET A 151 -19.52 8.41 -10.50
CA MET A 151 -20.77 7.77 -10.07
C MET A 151 -21.50 8.64 -9.03
N SER A 152 -22.83 8.70 -9.10
CA SER A 152 -23.63 9.50 -8.15
C SER A 152 -23.46 9.06 -6.70
N GLU A 153 -23.28 7.77 -6.50
CA GLU A 153 -23.17 7.11 -5.21
C GLU A 153 -21.88 7.48 -4.48
N ILE A 154 -20.86 8.02 -5.18
CA ILE A 154 -19.62 8.45 -4.53
C ILE A 154 -19.89 9.54 -3.47
N GLY A 155 -20.95 10.32 -3.63
CA GLY A 155 -21.40 11.31 -2.66
C GLY A 155 -22.05 10.73 -1.39
N GLU A 156 -22.34 9.44 -1.37
CA GLU A 156 -22.81 8.75 -0.16
C GLU A 156 -21.66 8.41 0.80
N ILE A 157 -20.41 8.56 0.34
CA ILE A 157 -19.21 8.29 1.12
C ILE A 157 -18.97 9.45 2.07
N SER A 158 -18.95 9.19 3.37
CA SER A 158 -18.60 10.22 4.35
C SER A 158 -17.16 10.72 4.18
N ASP A 159 -16.87 11.95 4.59
CA ASP A 159 -15.52 12.54 4.58
C ASP A 159 -14.44 11.61 5.17
N SER A 160 -14.75 10.90 6.27
CA SER A 160 -13.81 9.96 6.90
C SER A 160 -13.41 8.79 5.99
N TYR A 161 -14.28 8.39 5.06
CA TYR A 161 -14.03 7.33 4.09
C TYR A 161 -13.47 7.89 2.78
N ALA A 162 -13.71 9.16 2.45
CA ALA A 162 -13.05 9.81 1.32
C ALA A 162 -11.52 9.71 1.46
N GLU A 163 -10.97 9.92 2.66
CA GLU A 163 -9.54 9.72 2.91
C GLU A 163 -9.05 8.28 2.65
N GLN A 164 -9.91 7.27 2.88
CA GLN A 164 -9.57 5.87 2.56
C GLN A 164 -9.51 5.66 1.05
N VAL A 165 -10.46 6.25 0.30
CA VAL A 165 -10.43 6.24 -1.17
C VAL A 165 -9.17 6.92 -1.70
N LEU A 166 -8.76 8.05 -1.11
CA LEU A 166 -7.50 8.72 -1.46
C LEU A 166 -6.27 7.81 -1.26
N ARG A 167 -6.24 7.03 -0.17
CA ARG A 167 -5.16 6.05 0.07
C ARG A 167 -5.19 4.90 -0.97
N LEU A 168 -6.38 4.46 -1.39
CA LEU A 168 -6.54 3.47 -2.45
C LEU A 168 -6.05 4.01 -3.81
N LEU A 169 -6.35 5.28 -4.15
CA LEU A 169 -5.82 5.93 -5.35
C LEU A 169 -4.28 5.98 -5.32
N GLU A 170 -3.68 6.33 -4.18
CA GLU A 170 -2.22 6.29 -4.02
C GLU A 170 -1.66 4.87 -4.15
N TYR A 171 -2.37 3.86 -3.67
CA TYR A 171 -1.99 2.45 -3.84
C TYR A 171 -1.96 2.06 -5.32
N ILE A 172 -2.98 2.41 -6.10
CA ILE A 172 -3.01 2.11 -7.55
C ILE A 172 -1.89 2.88 -8.26
N MET A 173 -1.73 4.18 -8.02
CA MET A 173 -0.70 5.00 -8.66
C MET A 173 0.72 4.46 -8.42
N ARG A 174 0.95 3.79 -7.29
CA ARG A 174 2.24 3.16 -6.97
C ARG A 174 2.37 1.72 -7.47
N GLY A 175 1.26 1.03 -7.66
CA GLY A 175 1.21 -0.41 -7.94
C GLY A 175 0.94 -0.76 -9.40
N ASN A 176 0.21 0.08 -10.12
CA ASN A 176 -0.06 -0.08 -11.55
C ASN A 176 1.02 0.67 -12.35
N ARG A 177 1.67 -0.04 -13.28
CA ARG A 177 2.78 0.52 -14.09
C ARG A 177 2.34 1.53 -15.14
N HIS A 178 1.05 1.54 -15.49
CA HIS A 178 0.47 2.40 -16.51
C HIS A 178 -0.17 3.65 -15.94
N PHE A 179 -0.42 3.68 -14.63
CA PHE A 179 -0.91 4.86 -13.95
C PHE A 179 0.26 5.82 -13.73
N ASP A 180 0.45 6.73 -14.68
CA ASP A 180 1.43 7.81 -14.60
C ASP A 180 0.77 9.19 -14.40
N GLU A 181 1.59 10.24 -14.37
CA GLU A 181 1.13 11.62 -14.18
C GLU A 181 0.22 12.10 -15.33
N ALA A 182 0.46 11.63 -16.56
CA ALA A 182 -0.34 12.02 -17.71
C ALA A 182 -1.74 11.40 -17.64
N MET A 183 -1.83 10.11 -17.28
CA MET A 183 -3.11 9.44 -17.05
C MET A 183 -3.86 10.08 -15.87
N PHE A 184 -3.17 10.36 -14.76
CA PHE A 184 -3.77 11.04 -13.61
C PHE A 184 -4.41 12.37 -14.02
N GLU A 185 -3.68 13.19 -14.78
CA GLU A 185 -4.16 14.49 -15.23
C GLU A 185 -5.35 14.36 -16.20
N SER A 186 -5.34 13.35 -17.07
CA SER A 186 -6.48 13.04 -17.94
C SER A 186 -7.73 12.70 -17.14
N ILE A 187 -7.61 11.79 -16.16
CA ILE A 187 -8.72 11.43 -15.25
C ILE A 187 -9.20 12.64 -14.49
N ARG A 188 -8.28 13.44 -13.92
CA ARG A 188 -8.61 14.67 -13.20
C ARG A 188 -9.41 15.63 -14.07
N GLN A 189 -9.01 15.86 -15.31
CA GLN A 189 -9.74 16.72 -16.24
C GLN A 189 -11.13 16.16 -16.56
N ASN A 190 -11.25 14.86 -16.81
CA ASN A 190 -12.53 14.23 -17.13
C ASN A 190 -13.51 14.25 -15.95
N VAL A 191 -13.03 13.95 -14.74
CA VAL A 191 -13.82 13.94 -13.50
C VAL A 191 -14.22 15.36 -13.08
N THR A 192 -13.40 16.38 -13.37
CA THR A 192 -13.71 17.78 -13.00
C THR A 192 -14.57 18.54 -14.02
N THR A 193 -15.07 17.87 -15.06
CA THR A 193 -15.95 18.49 -16.07
C THR A 193 -17.31 18.93 -15.50
N GLU A 194 -17.81 18.18 -14.52
CA GLU A 194 -19.06 18.46 -13.80
C GLU A 194 -18.78 18.63 -12.31
N ASP A 195 -19.64 19.37 -11.62
CA ASP A 195 -19.53 19.59 -10.18
C ASP A 195 -20.22 18.47 -9.41
N HIS A 196 -19.45 17.49 -8.98
CA HIS A 196 -19.89 16.36 -8.17
C HIS A 196 -18.83 15.95 -7.14
N GLU A 197 -19.21 15.14 -6.16
CA GLU A 197 -18.37 14.75 -5.01
C GLU A 197 -17.02 14.14 -5.40
N GLY A 198 -16.97 13.34 -6.48
CA GLY A 198 -15.67 12.85 -6.98
C GLY A 198 -14.73 13.92 -7.57
N SER A 199 -15.25 15.06 -8.03
CA SER A 199 -14.46 16.23 -8.45
C SER A 199 -13.72 16.82 -7.26
N GLU A 200 -14.40 17.01 -6.12
CA GLU A 200 -13.75 17.44 -4.88
C GLU A 200 -12.73 16.41 -4.40
N MET A 201 -13.06 15.11 -4.47
CA MET A 201 -12.16 14.04 -4.07
C MET A 201 -10.85 14.04 -4.87
N ILE A 202 -10.92 14.10 -6.21
CA ILE A 202 -9.72 14.09 -7.05
C ILE A 202 -8.90 15.38 -6.92
N MET A 203 -9.56 16.53 -6.67
CA MET A 203 -8.88 17.79 -6.41
C MET A 203 -8.15 17.78 -5.06
N ASN A 204 -8.79 17.27 -4.01
CA ASN A 204 -8.17 17.07 -2.71
C ASN A 204 -6.98 16.11 -2.80
N PHE A 205 -7.10 15.05 -3.61
CA PHE A 205 -5.98 14.14 -3.87
C PHE A 205 -4.80 14.85 -4.53
N ALA A 206 -5.06 15.63 -5.58
CA ALA A 206 -4.03 16.41 -6.28
C ALA A 206 -3.34 17.39 -5.33
N GLU A 207 -4.09 18.14 -4.51
CA GLU A 207 -3.52 19.07 -3.53
C GLU A 207 -2.63 18.33 -2.52
N GLN A 208 -3.06 17.18 -2.01
CA GLN A 208 -2.24 16.38 -1.10
C GLN A 208 -0.94 15.91 -1.75
N LEU A 209 -0.96 15.52 -3.03
CA LEU A 209 0.24 15.12 -3.75
C LEU A 209 1.21 16.31 -3.92
N GLU A 210 0.70 17.47 -4.30
CA GLU A 210 1.48 18.70 -4.44
C GLU A 210 2.12 19.12 -3.10
N GLN A 211 1.35 19.17 -2.02
CA GLN A 211 1.84 19.53 -0.69
C GLN A 211 2.95 18.58 -0.22
N ARG A 212 2.78 17.26 -0.44
CA ARG A 212 3.82 16.27 -0.12
C ARG A 212 5.05 16.44 -1.00
N GLY A 213 4.87 16.76 -2.28
CA GLY A 213 5.95 17.07 -3.22
C GLY A 213 6.79 18.26 -2.76
N ILE A 214 6.12 19.37 -2.40
CA ILE A 214 6.76 20.58 -1.85
C ILE A 214 7.53 20.26 -0.58
N LYS A 215 6.90 19.55 0.37
CA LYS A 215 7.54 19.19 1.64
C LYS A 215 8.81 18.36 1.42
N LYS A 216 8.74 17.31 0.59
CA LYS A 216 9.91 16.48 0.25
C LYS A 216 10.99 17.28 -0.46
N GLY A 217 10.60 18.16 -1.38
CA GLY A 217 11.55 19.04 -2.08
C GLY A 217 12.27 19.99 -1.13
N LEU A 218 11.56 20.56 -0.15
CA LEU A 218 12.14 21.43 0.87
C LEU A 218 13.09 20.66 1.80
N GLU A 219 12.69 19.49 2.27
CA GLU A 219 13.52 18.61 3.12
C GLU A 219 14.83 18.24 2.40
N GLN A 220 14.75 17.76 1.16
CA GLN A 220 15.93 17.43 0.35
C GLN A 220 16.79 18.67 0.03
N GLY A 221 16.16 19.82 -0.21
CA GLY A 221 16.86 21.09 -0.45
C GLY A 221 17.62 21.57 0.79
N MET A 222 17.02 21.43 1.96
CA MET A 222 17.62 21.79 3.25
C MET A 222 18.78 20.86 3.60
N GLU A 223 18.61 19.55 3.43
CA GLU A 223 19.66 18.55 3.64
C GLU A 223 20.88 18.82 2.76
N LYS A 224 20.67 18.94 1.43
CA LYS A 224 21.76 19.28 0.49
C LYS A 224 22.38 20.64 0.79
N GLY A 225 21.59 21.60 1.25
CA GLY A 225 22.07 22.92 1.64
C GLY A 225 22.97 22.88 2.88
N MET A 226 22.58 22.09 3.89
CA MET A 226 23.37 21.87 5.10
C MET A 226 24.67 21.14 4.80
N GLU A 227 24.63 20.06 4.01
CA GLU A 227 25.83 19.32 3.59
C GLU A 227 26.81 20.23 2.84
N LYS A 228 26.32 21.01 1.87
CA LYS A 228 27.16 21.97 1.14
C LYS A 228 27.75 23.04 2.05
N GLY A 229 26.96 23.58 2.97
CA GLY A 229 27.41 24.60 3.93
C GLY A 229 28.48 24.06 4.88
N GLN A 230 28.29 22.84 5.37
CA GLN A 230 29.26 22.15 6.22
C GLN A 230 30.54 21.85 5.45
N HIS A 231 30.45 21.28 4.24
CA HIS A 231 31.62 21.03 3.38
C HIS A 231 32.42 22.30 3.09
N GLN A 232 31.74 23.40 2.72
CA GLN A 232 32.40 24.69 2.48
C GLN A 232 33.10 25.23 3.74
N ARG A 233 32.47 25.07 4.92
CA ARG A 233 33.07 25.46 6.19
C ARG A 233 34.32 24.63 6.47
N ASP A 234 34.23 23.32 6.35
CA ASP A 234 35.30 22.39 6.70
C ASP A 234 36.48 22.56 5.73
N LEU A 235 36.24 22.75 4.43
CA LEU A 235 37.26 23.12 3.45
C LEU A 235 37.96 24.44 3.80
N ALA A 236 37.20 25.46 4.22
CA ALA A 236 37.77 26.76 4.60
C ALA A 236 38.67 26.66 5.85
N PHE A 237 38.26 25.89 6.86
CA PHE A 237 39.08 25.63 8.04
C PHE A 237 40.29 24.77 7.72
N PHE A 238 40.11 23.71 6.94
CA PHE A 238 41.18 22.83 6.46
C PHE A 238 42.29 23.65 5.78
N LEU A 239 41.94 24.50 4.81
CA LEU A 239 42.88 25.42 4.15
C LEU A 239 43.64 26.33 5.14
N LYS A 240 42.95 26.85 6.16
CA LYS A 240 43.54 27.75 7.16
C LYS A 240 44.52 27.02 8.08
N LEU A 241 44.19 25.79 8.50
CA LEU A 241 45.04 24.96 9.35
C LEU A 241 46.27 24.45 8.57
N THR A 242 46.08 23.98 7.34
CA THR A 242 47.19 23.55 6.46
C THR A 242 48.17 24.69 6.20
N ARG A 243 47.69 25.92 5.96
CA ARG A 243 48.57 27.11 5.81
C ARG A 243 49.35 27.48 7.07
N ARG A 244 48.87 27.10 8.25
CA ARG A 244 49.56 27.31 9.53
C ARG A 244 50.60 26.22 9.83
N GLY A 245 50.63 25.15 9.03
CA GLY A 245 51.53 24.01 9.22
C GLY A 245 51.07 23.06 10.32
N GLU A 246 49.77 23.02 10.62
CA GLU A 246 49.20 22.04 11.55
C GLU A 246 49.38 20.60 11.00
N SER A 247 49.57 19.62 11.89
CA SER A 247 49.74 18.22 11.48
C SER A 247 48.42 17.59 11.02
N LYS A 248 48.49 16.50 10.24
CA LYS A 248 47.29 15.74 9.80
C LYS A 248 46.46 15.32 11.01
N GLU A 249 47.10 14.81 12.05
CA GLU A 249 46.44 14.34 13.27
C GLU A 249 45.65 15.45 13.97
N ALA A 250 46.22 16.67 14.05
CA ALA A 250 45.55 17.81 14.66
C ALA A 250 44.36 18.31 13.82
N ILE A 251 44.48 18.28 12.49
CA ILE A 251 43.41 18.70 11.57
C ILE A 251 42.24 17.72 11.61
N VAL A 252 42.53 16.42 11.58
CA VAL A 252 41.55 15.33 11.68
C VAL A 252 40.76 15.45 12.99
N ASP A 253 41.46 15.66 14.12
CA ASP A 253 40.82 15.83 15.43
C ASP A 253 39.97 17.11 15.53
N LEU A 254 40.49 18.26 15.06
CA LEU A 254 39.78 19.55 15.15
C LEU A 254 38.54 19.65 14.25
N LEU A 255 38.53 18.94 13.12
CA LEU A 255 37.43 18.96 12.16
C LEU A 255 36.56 17.69 12.25
N ASP A 256 36.87 16.78 13.17
CA ASP A 256 36.18 15.49 13.34
C ASP A 256 36.05 14.73 12.01
N LEU A 257 37.15 14.70 11.24
CA LEU A 257 37.20 14.04 9.94
C LEU A 257 37.62 12.58 10.11
N ASP A 258 37.16 11.70 9.22
CA ASP A 258 37.81 10.42 9.00
C ASP A 258 38.94 10.55 7.96
N ASP A 259 39.74 9.49 7.80
CA ASP A 259 40.83 9.49 6.82
C ASP A 259 40.31 9.74 5.39
N ALA A 260 39.15 9.20 5.02
CA ALA A 260 38.59 9.37 3.68
C ALA A 260 38.21 10.83 3.39
N SER A 261 37.57 11.50 4.36
CA SER A 261 37.17 12.90 4.26
C SER A 261 38.37 13.83 4.26
N PHE A 262 39.41 13.52 5.04
CA PHE A 262 40.69 14.25 5.00
C PHE A 262 41.34 14.18 3.61
N GLU A 263 41.48 12.98 3.04
CA GLU A 263 42.10 12.78 1.72
C GLU A 263 41.25 13.46 0.62
N ALA A 264 39.92 13.44 0.73
CA ALA A 264 39.02 14.13 -0.21
C ALA A 264 39.22 15.66 -0.19
N LEU A 265 39.26 16.27 1.01
CA LEU A 265 39.53 17.70 1.15
C LEU A 265 40.96 18.05 0.67
N GLN A 266 41.94 17.19 0.95
CA GLN A 266 43.31 17.39 0.49
C GLN A 266 43.42 17.33 -1.04
N ALA A 267 42.73 16.38 -1.68
CA ALA A 267 42.65 16.28 -3.13
C ALA A 267 41.97 17.52 -3.74
N GLU A 268 40.85 17.98 -3.18
CA GLU A 268 40.13 19.17 -3.63
C GLU A 268 40.99 20.45 -3.51
N VAL A 269 41.81 20.56 -2.46
CA VAL A 269 42.76 21.67 -2.31
C VAL A 269 43.90 21.58 -3.32
N ASN A 270 44.42 20.39 -3.59
CA ASN A 270 45.51 20.20 -4.56
C ASN A 270 45.04 20.50 -5.99
N GLU A 271 43.82 20.10 -6.36
CA GLU A 271 43.23 20.41 -7.68
C GLU A 271 42.98 21.91 -7.87
N ASN A 272 42.55 22.62 -6.82
CA ASN A 272 42.34 24.07 -6.87
C ASN A 272 43.64 24.89 -6.69
N GLY A 273 44.73 24.25 -6.25
CA GLY A 273 46.04 24.86 -6.03
C GLY A 273 46.88 25.06 -7.30
N ASP A 274 46.54 24.38 -8.40
CA ASP A 274 47.29 24.37 -9.67
C ASP A 274 46.84 25.47 -10.67
N ILE A 275 45.98 26.41 -10.25
CA ILE A 275 45.53 27.56 -11.08
C ILE A 275 46.26 28.87 -10.69
N ARG A 276 47.58 28.83 -10.49
CA ARG A 276 48.40 30.05 -10.35
C ARG A 276 49.65 30.04 -11.21
#